data_AF-B0VZZ9-F1
#
_entry.id   AF-B0VZZ9-F1
#
_cell.length_a   1.000
_cell.length_b   1.000
_cell.length_c   1.000
_cell.angle_alpha   90.00
_cell.angle_beta   90.00
_cell.angle_gamma   90.00
#
_symmetry.space_group_name_H-M   'P 1'
#
loop_
_entity.id
_entity.type
_entity.pdbx_description
1 polymer ?
#
loop_
_entity_poly.entity_id
_entity_poly.type
_entity_poly.pdbx_seq_one_letter_code
_entity_poly.pdbx_strand_id
1 'polypeptide(L)'
;MAWVVYNWSLSCTCTLNSTKPVLSSLALPQPILPLLRSGLLNFCAVALALNDQGYRAVGIRIDSGDLAYLSCLSRETFERISERFKLTWFSKLTIVASNDINEETILSLNEQGHKIDCFGIGTHLVTCQRQPALGCVYKMVEINSQPRIKLSQDVAKVTMPGNKNVFRLYGADGHALIDLLQRVDESPPEVGQKVLCRHPFQESKRAYVIPTHVEALYKVYWADGRVTQAMPSLDEVRERVQNSLKTLRQDHKRTLNPTPYKVAVSDNLYNFIHDLWLQNAPIGELS
;
A
#
# COMPACT_ATOMS: atom_id res chain seq x y z
N MET A 1 8.49 -20.41 10.75
CA MET A 1 7.48 -20.66 9.71
C MET A 1 8.19 -20.46 8.37
N ALA A 2 8.60 -21.55 7.72
CA ALA A 2 9.44 -21.48 6.52
C ALA A 2 8.62 -21.94 5.30
N TRP A 3 8.55 -21.10 4.29
CA TRP A 3 8.06 -21.45 2.96
C TRP A 3 9.28 -21.79 2.11
N VAL A 4 9.36 -23.01 1.58
CA VAL A 4 10.46 -23.44 0.71
C VAL A 4 10.01 -23.33 -0.74
N VAL A 5 10.83 -22.67 -1.58
CA VAL A 5 10.57 -22.37 -2.99
C VAL A 5 11.50 -23.21 -3.85
N TYR A 6 10.95 -24.01 -4.78
CA TYR A 6 11.69 -24.55 -5.94
C TYR A 6 10.82 -24.59 -7.19
N ASN A 7 11.49 -24.49 -8.34
CA ASN A 7 10.99 -24.09 -9.64
C ASN A 7 10.68 -25.32 -10.54
N TRP A 8 9.51 -25.28 -11.19
CA TRP A 8 8.95 -26.16 -12.23
C TRP A 8 8.70 -27.64 -11.89
N SER A 9 7.45 -28.05 -12.13
CA SER A 9 6.71 -29.17 -11.54
C SER A 9 6.30 -28.88 -10.09
N LEU A 10 4.98 -28.75 -9.88
CA LEU A 10 4.30 -28.63 -8.58
C LEU A 10 5.08 -29.31 -7.46
N SER A 11 5.85 -28.49 -6.73
CA SER A 11 6.72 -28.96 -5.67
C SER A 11 5.92 -29.00 -4.37
N CYS A 12 5.42 -30.17 -4.02
CA CYS A 12 4.86 -30.45 -2.71
C CYS A 12 5.99 -30.72 -1.73
N THR A 13 6.47 -29.68 -1.05
CA THR A 13 7.41 -29.88 0.05
C THR A 13 6.63 -30.01 1.36
N CYS A 14 6.57 -31.23 1.89
CA CYS A 14 6.12 -31.48 3.25
C CYS A 14 7.33 -31.35 4.18
N THR A 15 7.37 -30.30 5.01
CA THR A 15 8.29 -30.24 6.15
C THR A 15 7.87 -31.31 7.16
N LEU A 16 8.57 -32.45 7.13
CA LEU A 16 8.47 -33.51 8.13
C LEU A 16 9.38 -33.17 9.32
N ASN A 17 8.80 -33.06 10.52
CA ASN A 17 9.54 -33.42 11.73
C ASN A 17 9.59 -34.96 11.79
N SER A 18 10.76 -35.49 12.07
CA SER A 18 11.28 -36.78 11.62
C SER A 18 10.60 -38.07 12.10
N THR A 19 10.88 -39.13 11.33
CA THR A 19 10.99 -40.58 11.62
C THR A 19 9.83 -41.53 11.24
N LYS A 20 10.17 -42.39 10.26
CA LYS A 20 9.63 -43.71 9.84
C LYS A 20 8.82 -43.76 8.51
N PRO A 21 9.11 -44.73 7.60
CA PRO A 21 8.43 -44.87 6.31
C PRO A 21 7.43 -46.03 6.30
N VAL A 22 6.27 -45.86 5.65
CA VAL A 22 5.52 -46.95 4.99
C VAL A 22 4.78 -46.36 3.76
N LEU A 23 4.94 -47.00 2.60
CA LEU A 23 4.31 -46.70 1.32
C LEU A 23 3.20 -47.74 1.04
N SER A 24 2.02 -47.32 0.59
CA SER A 24 1.12 -48.19 -0.18
C SER A 24 0.32 -47.41 -1.22
N SER A 25 0.20 -48.01 -2.40
CA SER A 25 -0.21 -47.49 -3.69
C SER A 25 -1.67 -47.02 -3.81
N LEU A 26 -1.89 -45.86 -4.47
CA LEU A 26 -3.18 -45.48 -5.07
C LEU A 26 -3.01 -45.29 -6.59
N ALA A 27 -3.80 -46.00 -7.39
CA ALA A 27 -3.89 -45.82 -8.84
C ALA A 27 -5.24 -45.17 -9.21
N LEU A 28 -5.24 -44.16 -10.09
CA LEU A 28 -6.43 -43.52 -10.67
C LEU A 28 -6.31 -43.49 -12.22
N PRO A 29 -7.41 -43.66 -12.98
CA PRO A 29 -7.37 -43.76 -14.45
C PRO A 29 -7.44 -42.39 -15.20
N GLN A 30 -6.98 -42.42 -16.46
CA GLN A 30 -6.67 -41.38 -17.49
C GLN A 30 -7.86 -40.49 -18.00
N PRO A 31 -7.69 -39.50 -18.94
CA PRO A 31 -6.56 -38.60 -19.29
C PRO A 31 -6.96 -37.09 -19.40
N ILE A 32 -6.30 -36.14 -18.71
CA ILE A 32 -6.43 -34.67 -18.95
C ILE A 32 -5.07 -33.98 -18.67
N LEU A 33 -4.75 -32.92 -19.45
CA LEU A 33 -3.51 -32.10 -19.60
C LEU A 33 -2.31 -32.23 -18.61
N PRO A 34 -1.06 -31.89 -19.04
CA PRO A 34 0.17 -32.14 -18.27
C PRO A 34 0.25 -31.57 -16.84
N LEU A 35 -0.38 -30.42 -16.55
CA LEU A 35 -0.36 -29.83 -15.20
C LEU A 35 -1.22 -30.64 -14.21
N LEU A 36 -2.30 -31.27 -14.70
CA LEU A 36 -3.17 -32.17 -13.95
C LEU A 36 -2.51 -33.54 -13.67
N ARG A 37 -1.53 -33.95 -14.49
CA ARG A 37 -0.96 -35.30 -14.45
C ARG A 37 -0.01 -35.61 -13.29
N SER A 38 0.49 -34.62 -12.56
CA SER A 38 1.48 -34.89 -11.52
C SER A 38 1.15 -34.11 -10.27
N GLY A 39 1.24 -32.79 -10.32
CA GLY A 39 1.34 -32.01 -9.10
C GLY A 39 0.17 -32.05 -8.14
N LEU A 40 -1.01 -31.68 -8.61
CA LEU A 40 -2.19 -31.58 -7.76
C LEU A 40 -2.60 -32.95 -7.20
N LEU A 41 -2.55 -33.99 -8.03
CA LEU A 41 -2.87 -35.36 -7.59
C LEU A 41 -1.79 -35.93 -6.66
N ASN A 42 -0.50 -35.70 -6.95
CA ASN A 42 0.60 -36.10 -6.07
C ASN A 42 0.52 -35.39 -4.72
N PHE A 43 0.23 -34.09 -4.72
CA PHE A 43 -0.05 -33.33 -3.50
C PHE A 43 -1.13 -34.02 -2.68
N CYS A 44 -2.26 -34.34 -3.31
CA CYS A 44 -3.39 -34.94 -2.63
C CYS A 44 -3.05 -36.31 -2.05
N ALA A 45 -2.34 -37.16 -2.80
CA ALA A 45 -1.90 -38.46 -2.33
C ALA A 45 -0.99 -38.34 -1.09
N VAL A 46 -0.01 -37.43 -1.12
CA VAL A 46 0.89 -37.17 0.01
C VAL A 46 0.14 -36.56 1.20
N ALA A 47 -0.77 -35.62 0.95
CA ALA A 47 -1.58 -35.00 1.99
C ALA A 47 -2.47 -36.02 2.72
N LEU A 48 -3.03 -36.99 2.01
CA LEU A 48 -3.78 -38.11 2.60
C LEU A 48 -2.88 -39.05 3.40
N ALA A 49 -1.72 -39.44 2.87
CA ALA A 49 -0.76 -40.27 3.60
C ALA A 49 -0.26 -39.59 4.89
N LEU A 50 -0.06 -38.27 4.85
CA LEU A 50 0.30 -37.48 6.05
C LEU A 50 -0.83 -37.43 7.07
N ASN A 51 -2.08 -37.35 6.61
CA ASN A 51 -3.24 -37.40 7.48
C ASN A 51 -3.31 -38.72 8.26
N ASP A 52 -2.97 -39.84 7.63
CA ASP A 52 -2.91 -41.14 8.30
C ASP A 52 -1.83 -41.19 9.39
N GLN A 53 -0.80 -40.34 9.28
CA GLN A 53 0.24 -40.14 10.30
C GLN A 53 -0.09 -39.01 11.31
N GLY A 54 -1.30 -38.45 11.27
CA GLY A 54 -1.74 -37.38 12.18
C GLY A 54 -1.29 -35.97 11.80
N TYR A 55 -0.69 -35.79 10.62
CA TYR A 55 -0.27 -34.48 10.10
C TYR A 55 -1.30 -33.88 9.14
N ARG A 56 -1.32 -32.55 9.01
CA ARG A 56 -2.21 -31.84 8.07
C ARG A 56 -1.40 -31.02 7.09
N ALA A 57 -1.69 -31.18 5.80
CA ALA A 57 -1.15 -30.30 4.77
C ALA A 57 -1.75 -28.89 4.92
N VAL A 58 -1.01 -27.88 4.47
CA VAL A 58 -1.41 -26.46 4.58
C VAL A 58 -2.00 -25.94 3.29
N GLY A 59 -1.43 -26.30 2.13
CA GLY A 59 -1.87 -25.73 0.86
C GLY A 59 -0.94 -26.01 -0.31
N ILE A 60 -1.26 -25.40 -1.44
CA ILE A 60 -0.48 -25.45 -2.69
C ILE A 60 -0.08 -24.05 -3.15
N ARG A 61 0.94 -24.00 -4.01
CA ARG A 61 1.36 -22.79 -4.72
C ARG A 61 1.22 -22.99 -6.23
N ILE A 62 0.63 -22.02 -6.91
CA ILE A 62 0.49 -21.95 -8.37
C ILE A 62 1.37 -20.79 -8.85
N ASP A 63 2.35 -21.07 -9.70
CA ASP A 63 3.38 -20.10 -10.11
C ASP A 63 3.47 -19.90 -11.63
N SER A 64 2.57 -20.51 -12.39
CA SER A 64 2.57 -20.47 -13.85
C SER A 64 1.22 -20.94 -14.39
N GLY A 65 0.96 -20.68 -15.67
CA GLY A 65 -0.30 -21.01 -16.34
C GLY A 65 -1.44 -20.04 -15.99
N ASP A 66 -2.66 -20.44 -16.32
CA ASP A 66 -3.87 -19.68 -16.03
C ASP A 66 -4.23 -19.79 -14.54
N LEU A 67 -3.83 -18.78 -13.76
CA LEU A 67 -4.00 -18.77 -12.30
C LEU A 67 -5.47 -18.86 -11.87
N ALA A 68 -6.39 -18.23 -12.61
CA ALA A 68 -7.82 -18.27 -12.27
C ALA A 68 -8.35 -19.69 -12.47
N TYR A 69 -8.19 -20.24 -13.68
CA TYR A 69 -8.63 -21.60 -14.00
C TYR A 69 -8.04 -22.65 -13.07
N LEU A 70 -6.72 -22.60 -12.85
CA LEU A 70 -6.02 -23.58 -12.02
C LEU A 70 -6.40 -23.50 -10.55
N SER A 71 -6.69 -22.30 -10.04
CA SER A 71 -7.18 -22.16 -8.66
C SER A 71 -8.58 -22.77 -8.48
N CYS A 72 -9.49 -22.54 -9.42
CA CYS A 72 -10.83 -23.12 -9.40
C CYS A 72 -10.78 -24.65 -9.46
N LEU A 73 -10.01 -25.19 -10.39
CA LEU A 73 -9.80 -26.63 -10.54
C LEU A 73 -9.18 -27.27 -9.30
N SER A 74 -8.22 -26.60 -8.68
CA SER A 74 -7.61 -27.06 -7.43
C SER A 74 -8.62 -27.10 -6.29
N ARG A 75 -9.45 -26.06 -6.14
CA ARG A 75 -10.50 -26.00 -5.11
C ARG A 75 -11.53 -27.11 -5.30
N GLU A 76 -12.03 -27.30 -6.53
CA GLU A 76 -12.98 -28.37 -6.86
C GLU A 76 -12.41 -29.76 -6.55
N THR A 77 -11.13 -29.98 -6.84
CA THR A 77 -10.44 -31.24 -6.52
C THR A 77 -10.37 -31.44 -5.01
N PHE A 78 -10.05 -30.40 -4.25
CA PHE A 78 -10.00 -30.45 -2.79
C PHE A 78 -11.36 -30.72 -2.16
N GLU A 79 -12.43 -30.15 -2.70
CA GLU A 79 -13.81 -30.40 -2.26
C GLU A 79 -14.22 -31.86 -2.50
N ARG A 80 -13.95 -32.40 -3.69
CA ARG A 80 -14.23 -33.82 -4.01
C ARG A 80 -13.49 -34.79 -3.08
N ILE A 81 -12.24 -34.51 -2.76
CA ILE A 81 -11.44 -35.34 -1.86
C ILE A 81 -11.94 -35.21 -0.42
N SER A 82 -12.25 -33.98 0.01
CA SER A 82 -12.88 -33.71 1.31
C SER A 82 -14.15 -34.53 1.50
N GLU A 83 -15.03 -34.57 0.50
CA GLU A 83 -16.27 -35.37 0.53
C GLU A 83 -15.98 -36.87 0.54
N ARG A 84 -15.13 -37.34 -0.38
CA ARG A 84 -14.82 -38.77 -0.54
C ARG A 84 -14.19 -39.39 0.71
N PHE A 85 -13.26 -38.69 1.34
CA PHE A 85 -12.53 -39.18 2.51
C PHE A 85 -13.07 -38.63 3.84
N LYS A 86 -14.15 -37.83 3.80
CA LYS A 86 -14.77 -37.15 4.96
C LYS A 86 -13.78 -36.29 5.76
N LEU A 87 -12.86 -35.62 5.05
CA LEU A 87 -11.82 -34.77 5.62
C LEU A 87 -12.16 -33.29 5.42
N THR A 88 -12.94 -32.71 6.32
CA THR A 88 -13.46 -31.33 6.20
C THR A 88 -12.39 -30.24 6.12
N TRP A 89 -11.17 -30.51 6.57
CA TRP A 89 -10.05 -29.57 6.47
C TRP A 89 -9.46 -29.51 5.06
N PHE A 90 -9.67 -30.56 4.24
CA PHE A 90 -9.05 -30.68 2.93
C PHE A 90 -9.61 -29.66 1.94
N SER A 91 -10.92 -29.37 2.00
CA SER A 91 -11.56 -28.32 1.18
C SER A 91 -11.06 -26.92 1.51
N LYS A 92 -10.44 -26.71 2.68
CA LYS A 92 -9.92 -25.43 3.18
C LYS A 92 -8.42 -25.25 2.97
N LEU A 93 -7.79 -26.12 2.18
CA LEU A 93 -6.37 -25.98 1.87
C LEU A 93 -6.08 -24.67 1.17
N THR A 94 -5.03 -23.98 1.61
CA THR A 94 -4.68 -22.65 1.11
C THR A 94 -4.14 -22.75 -0.32
N ILE A 95 -4.64 -21.92 -1.23
CA ILE A 95 -4.12 -21.77 -2.59
C ILE A 95 -3.37 -20.45 -2.67
N VAL A 96 -2.05 -20.52 -2.83
CA VAL A 96 -1.19 -19.36 -3.02
C VAL A 96 -0.89 -19.19 -4.51
N ALA A 97 -1.03 -17.99 -5.06
CA ALA A 97 -0.60 -17.71 -6.43
C ALA A 97 0.57 -16.72 -6.44
N SER A 98 1.54 -16.94 -7.33
CA SER A 98 2.70 -16.05 -7.46
C SER A 98 3.30 -16.13 -8.87
N ASN A 99 3.11 -15.13 -9.70
CA ASN A 99 3.84 -14.98 -10.97
C ASN A 99 3.46 -13.64 -11.60
N ASP A 100 4.40 -12.69 -11.71
CA ASP A 100 4.17 -11.36 -12.32
C ASP A 100 2.82 -10.72 -11.93
N ILE A 101 2.47 -10.84 -10.64
CA ILE A 101 1.20 -10.35 -10.13
C ILE A 101 1.35 -8.86 -9.85
N ASN A 102 0.48 -8.07 -10.45
CA ASN A 102 0.32 -6.66 -10.18
C ASN A 102 -1.15 -6.32 -9.89
N GLU A 103 -1.44 -5.05 -9.64
CA GLU A 103 -2.79 -4.57 -9.33
C GLU A 103 -3.82 -4.91 -10.43
N GLU A 104 -3.46 -4.75 -11.70
CA GLU A 104 -4.34 -5.03 -12.84
C GLU A 104 -4.61 -6.53 -12.97
N THR A 105 -3.60 -7.37 -12.74
CA THR A 105 -3.75 -8.82 -12.68
C THR A 105 -4.71 -9.23 -11.57
N ILE A 106 -4.59 -8.66 -10.37
CA ILE A 106 -5.48 -8.99 -9.23
C ILE A 106 -6.92 -8.59 -9.54
N LEU A 107 -7.14 -7.41 -10.13
CA LEU A 107 -8.47 -6.98 -10.55
C LEU A 107 -9.08 -7.96 -11.56
N SER A 108 -8.31 -8.36 -12.58
CA SER A 108 -8.77 -9.34 -13.57
C SER A 108 -9.06 -10.71 -12.96
N LEU A 109 -8.25 -11.18 -12.01
CA LEU A 109 -8.49 -12.44 -11.30
C LEU A 109 -9.79 -12.38 -10.49
N ASN A 110 -10.05 -11.27 -9.79
CA ASN A 110 -11.27 -11.06 -9.02
C ASN A 110 -12.52 -11.13 -9.93
N GLU A 111 -12.48 -10.52 -11.12
CA GLU A 111 -13.58 -10.59 -12.10
C GLU A 111 -13.83 -12.01 -12.62
N GLN A 112 -12.78 -12.82 -12.73
CA GLN A 112 -12.85 -14.22 -13.18
C GLN A 112 -13.33 -15.19 -12.09
N GLY A 113 -13.55 -14.73 -10.84
CA GLY A 113 -14.06 -15.57 -9.76
C GLY A 113 -13.07 -16.64 -9.27
N HIS A 114 -11.77 -16.35 -9.32
CA HIS A 114 -10.68 -17.22 -8.87
C HIS A 114 -10.87 -17.73 -7.41
N LYS A 115 -10.16 -18.82 -7.05
CA LYS A 115 -10.20 -19.44 -5.70
C LYS A 115 -8.86 -19.35 -4.95
N ILE A 116 -8.08 -18.31 -5.22
CA ILE A 116 -6.77 -18.06 -4.61
C ILE A 116 -6.97 -17.38 -3.26
N ASP A 117 -6.32 -17.88 -2.21
CA ASP A 117 -6.42 -17.36 -0.85
C ASP A 117 -5.31 -16.34 -0.52
N CYS A 118 -4.17 -16.43 -1.21
CA CYS A 118 -3.01 -15.57 -0.97
C CYS A 118 -2.23 -15.26 -2.25
N PHE A 119 -1.80 -14.01 -2.40
CA PHE A 119 -0.96 -13.56 -3.52
C PHE A 119 0.47 -13.32 -3.05
N GLY A 120 1.42 -14.02 -3.66
CA GLY A 120 2.86 -13.77 -3.52
C GLY A 120 3.33 -12.78 -4.58
N ILE A 121 3.46 -11.50 -4.20
CA ILE A 121 3.89 -10.43 -5.12
C ILE A 121 5.37 -10.12 -4.88
N GLY A 122 6.19 -10.34 -5.91
CA GLY A 122 7.63 -10.09 -5.88
C GLY A 122 8.00 -8.77 -6.56
N THR A 123 8.55 -8.88 -7.77
CA THR A 123 9.17 -7.79 -8.54
C THR A 123 8.34 -6.51 -8.55
N HIS A 124 7.06 -6.57 -8.94
CA HIS A 124 6.19 -5.39 -9.05
C HIS A 124 6.08 -4.58 -7.75
N LEU A 125 6.03 -5.24 -6.59
CA LEU A 125 5.91 -4.59 -5.29
C LEU A 125 7.25 -4.01 -4.83
N VAL A 126 8.33 -4.78 -4.95
CA VAL A 126 9.66 -4.38 -4.44
C VAL A 126 10.28 -3.26 -5.28
N THR A 127 10.11 -3.29 -6.59
CA THR A 127 10.71 -2.29 -7.49
C THR A 127 9.80 -1.11 -7.77
N CYS A 128 8.57 -1.11 -7.24
CA CYS A 128 7.53 -0.12 -7.55
C CYS A 128 7.42 0.14 -9.06
N GLN A 129 7.36 -0.92 -9.89
CA GLN A 129 7.70 -0.83 -11.33
C GLN A 129 7.01 0.29 -12.13
N ARG A 130 5.76 0.65 -11.81
CA ARG A 130 5.04 1.77 -12.46
C ARG A 130 5.69 3.14 -12.18
N GLN A 131 6.24 3.31 -10.98
CA GLN A 131 6.90 4.53 -10.53
C GLN A 131 8.02 4.14 -9.53
N PRO A 132 9.24 3.81 -10.02
CA PRO A 132 10.32 3.32 -9.17
C PRO A 132 10.91 4.41 -8.26
N ALA A 133 10.56 5.68 -8.47
CA ALA A 133 11.02 6.81 -7.68
C ALA A 133 9.87 7.73 -7.27
N LEU A 134 9.83 8.10 -5.98
CA LEU A 134 8.81 9.00 -5.43
C LEU A 134 9.05 10.48 -5.79
N GLY A 135 10.29 10.86 -6.11
CA GLY A 135 10.65 12.24 -6.43
C GLY A 135 10.81 13.16 -5.22
N CYS A 136 11.13 12.62 -4.04
CA CYS A 136 11.40 13.41 -2.84
C CYS A 136 12.59 14.37 -3.05
N VAL A 137 12.48 15.58 -2.49
CA VAL A 137 13.53 16.60 -2.56
C VAL A 137 13.83 17.15 -1.17
N TYR A 138 15.11 17.46 -0.94
CA TYR A 138 15.55 18.26 0.19
C TYR A 138 15.86 19.68 -0.30
N LYS A 139 15.34 20.70 0.40
CA LYS A 139 15.52 22.12 0.08
C LYS A 139 15.72 22.91 1.36
N MET A 140 16.72 23.80 1.35
CA MET A 140 16.86 24.82 2.38
C MET A 140 15.76 25.85 2.21
N VAL A 141 14.98 26.09 3.27
CA VAL A 141 13.86 27.03 3.27
C VAL A 141 14.16 28.28 4.11
N GLU A 142 15.16 28.22 4.99
CA GLU A 142 15.55 29.29 5.90
C GLU A 142 17.02 29.12 6.33
N ILE A 143 17.73 30.23 6.51
CA ILE A 143 19.09 30.27 7.07
C ILE A 143 19.23 31.53 7.94
N ASN A 144 19.73 31.40 9.16
CA ASN A 144 19.87 32.53 10.11
C ASN A 144 18.57 33.35 10.23
N SER A 145 17.43 32.67 10.33
CA SER A 145 16.08 33.27 10.35
C SER A 145 15.71 34.09 9.09
N GLN A 146 16.49 34.00 8.02
CA GLN A 146 16.18 34.58 6.73
C GLN A 146 15.57 33.52 5.80
N PRO A 147 14.33 33.73 5.31
CA PRO A 147 13.68 32.81 4.39
C PRO A 147 14.42 32.71 3.05
N ARG A 148 14.40 31.53 2.44
CA ARG A 148 14.98 31.25 1.12
C ARG A 148 13.91 30.72 0.18
N ILE A 149 13.84 31.32 -1.01
CA ILE A 149 13.05 30.81 -2.13
C ILE A 149 13.96 30.49 -3.29
N LYS A 150 13.69 29.37 -3.96
CA LYS A 150 14.24 29.09 -5.28
C LYS A 150 13.18 29.43 -6.32
N LEU A 151 13.49 30.40 -7.17
CA LEU A 151 12.69 30.70 -8.34
C LEU A 151 12.99 29.72 -9.47
N SER A 152 11.98 29.46 -10.27
CA SER A 152 12.03 28.58 -11.43
C SER A 152 11.04 29.10 -12.46
N GLN A 153 11.35 28.92 -13.75
CA GLN A 153 10.40 29.22 -14.83
C GLN A 153 9.14 28.34 -14.71
N ASP A 154 9.32 27.11 -14.23
CA ASP A 154 8.22 26.24 -13.86
C ASP A 154 7.75 26.56 -12.43
N VAL A 155 6.52 27.06 -12.32
CA VAL A 155 5.86 27.43 -11.05
C VAL A 155 5.77 26.24 -10.10
N ALA A 156 5.62 25.01 -10.62
CA ALA A 156 5.55 23.81 -9.78
C ALA A 156 6.89 23.50 -9.08
N LYS A 157 8.00 24.08 -9.54
CA LYS A 157 9.34 23.92 -8.95
C LYS A 157 9.74 25.07 -8.03
N VAL A 158 8.87 26.06 -7.84
CA VAL A 158 9.08 27.13 -6.87
C VAL A 158 8.93 26.54 -5.46
N THR A 159 9.94 26.76 -4.62
CA THR A 159 9.96 26.21 -3.26
C THR A 159 9.14 27.06 -2.30
N MET A 160 8.49 26.43 -1.31
CA MET A 160 7.84 27.17 -0.21
C MET A 160 8.90 27.71 0.78
N PRO A 161 9.04 29.04 0.95
CA PRO A 161 10.05 29.65 1.81
C PRO A 161 9.71 29.54 3.30
N GLY A 162 10.70 29.77 4.16
CA GLY A 162 10.57 29.88 5.63
C GLY A 162 10.34 28.55 6.36
N ASN A 163 10.53 28.56 7.67
CA ASN A 163 10.10 27.45 8.52
C ASN A 163 8.56 27.36 8.57
N LYS A 164 7.99 26.15 8.61
CA LYS A 164 6.55 25.91 8.46
C LYS A 164 6.05 24.78 9.35
N ASN A 165 4.78 24.89 9.76
CA ASN A 165 3.98 23.83 10.34
C ASN A 165 2.97 23.31 9.31
N VAL A 166 2.51 22.07 9.50
CA VAL A 166 1.49 21.46 8.65
C VAL A 166 0.39 20.86 9.52
N PHE A 167 -0.85 21.19 9.17
CA PHE A 167 -2.04 20.71 9.86
C PHE A 167 -2.99 20.03 8.88
N ARG A 168 -3.56 18.90 9.28
CA ARG A 168 -4.65 18.27 8.55
C ARG A 168 -5.98 18.71 9.12
N LEU A 169 -6.84 19.23 8.26
CA LEU A 169 -8.17 19.69 8.61
C LEU A 169 -9.21 18.63 8.23
N TYR A 170 -10.07 18.27 9.18
CA TYR A 170 -11.12 17.26 9.00
C TYR A 170 -12.50 17.91 8.92
N GLY A 171 -13.37 17.31 8.10
CA GLY A 171 -14.76 17.69 7.92
C GLY A 171 -15.69 17.06 8.95
N ALA A 172 -16.94 17.53 8.99
CA ALA A 172 -17.98 16.99 9.88
C ALA A 172 -18.31 15.51 9.60
N ASP A 173 -18.00 15.03 8.39
CA ASP A 173 -18.08 13.63 8.00
C ASP A 173 -16.93 12.76 8.54
N GLY A 174 -15.99 13.34 9.29
CA GLY A 174 -14.81 12.67 9.82
C GLY A 174 -13.71 12.45 8.78
N HIS A 175 -13.87 12.99 7.56
CA HIS A 175 -12.90 12.81 6.49
C HIS A 175 -11.87 13.94 6.46
N ALA A 176 -10.63 13.58 6.09
CA ALA A 176 -9.57 14.55 5.87
C ALA A 176 -9.88 15.39 4.61
N LEU A 177 -10.02 16.70 4.77
CA LEU A 177 -10.41 17.61 3.68
C LEU A 177 -9.20 18.21 2.96
N ILE A 178 -8.21 18.66 3.73
CA ILE A 178 -7.06 19.43 3.23
C ILE A 178 -5.91 19.40 4.22
N ASP A 179 -4.69 19.37 3.71
CA ASP A 179 -3.48 19.67 4.50
C ASP A 179 -3.13 21.16 4.30
N LEU A 180 -3.03 21.90 5.41
CA LEU A 180 -2.75 23.32 5.48
C LEU A 180 -1.31 23.55 5.95
N LEU A 181 -0.51 24.20 5.12
CA LEU A 181 0.80 24.73 5.51
C LEU A 181 0.64 26.14 6.08
N GLN A 182 1.33 26.39 7.18
CA GLN A 182 1.39 27.68 7.87
C GLN A 182 2.83 27.98 8.24
N ARG A 183 3.16 29.26 8.43
CA ARG A 183 4.41 29.65 9.06
C ARG A 183 4.39 29.26 10.54
N VAL A 184 5.57 29.14 11.15
CA VAL A 184 5.68 28.69 12.55
C VAL A 184 5.18 29.71 13.57
N ASP A 185 5.14 30.99 13.19
CA ASP A 185 4.71 32.11 14.00
C ASP A 185 3.19 32.34 13.95
N GLU A 186 2.48 31.64 13.06
CA GLU A 186 1.02 31.68 12.99
C GLU A 186 0.38 30.85 14.11
N SER A 187 -0.75 31.34 14.62
CA SER A 187 -1.57 30.55 15.53
C SER A 187 -2.13 29.31 14.81
N PRO A 188 -2.07 28.12 15.42
CA PRO A 188 -2.66 26.91 14.84
C PRO A 188 -4.15 27.08 14.55
N PRO A 189 -4.69 26.42 13.51
CA PRO A 189 -6.11 26.45 13.22
C PRO A 189 -6.88 25.75 14.35
N GLU A 190 -8.00 26.33 14.75
CA GLU A 190 -8.84 25.80 15.81
C GLU A 190 -10.11 25.14 15.26
N VAL A 191 -10.62 24.17 16.02
CA VAL A 191 -11.89 23.50 15.72
C VAL A 191 -13.03 24.52 15.76
N GLY A 192 -13.94 24.45 14.78
CA GLY A 192 -15.08 25.35 14.66
C GLY A 192 -14.74 26.75 14.16
N GLN A 193 -13.46 27.10 14.00
CA GLN A 193 -13.06 28.39 13.44
C GLN A 193 -12.90 28.33 11.92
N LYS A 194 -13.30 29.41 11.25
CA LYS A 194 -13.25 29.51 9.79
C LYS A 194 -11.83 29.83 9.33
N VAL A 195 -11.22 28.92 8.56
CA VAL A 195 -9.86 29.05 8.03
C VAL A 195 -9.89 29.25 6.51
N LEU A 196 -9.22 30.29 6.02
CA LEU A 196 -9.03 30.50 4.58
C LEU A 196 -7.86 29.65 4.08
N CYS A 197 -8.16 28.68 3.23
CA CYS A 197 -7.18 27.80 2.61
C CYS A 197 -6.99 28.20 1.14
N ARG A 198 -5.75 28.54 0.74
CA ARG A 198 -5.42 29.02 -0.61
C ARG A 198 -4.48 28.04 -1.30
N HIS A 199 -4.65 27.85 -2.60
CA HIS A 199 -3.63 27.21 -3.41
C HIS A 199 -2.42 28.16 -3.53
N PRO A 200 -1.17 27.69 -3.34
CA PRO A 200 0.01 28.56 -3.27
C PRO A 200 0.26 29.38 -4.55
N PHE A 201 -0.23 28.90 -5.70
CA PHE A 201 0.08 29.49 -7.01
C PHE A 201 -1.14 29.74 -7.93
N GLN A 202 -2.34 29.33 -7.53
CA GLN A 202 -3.53 29.44 -8.37
C GLN A 202 -4.59 30.22 -7.58
N GLU A 203 -4.65 31.52 -7.83
CA GLU A 203 -5.40 32.46 -6.97
C GLU A 203 -6.90 32.16 -6.92
N SER A 204 -7.46 31.66 -8.03
CA SER A 204 -8.86 31.25 -8.14
C SER A 204 -9.20 30.03 -7.28
N LYS A 205 -8.21 29.22 -6.88
CA LYS A 205 -8.38 28.04 -6.03
C LYS A 205 -8.19 28.41 -4.56
N ARG A 206 -9.29 28.80 -3.93
CA ARG A 206 -9.37 29.09 -2.50
C ARG A 206 -10.71 28.64 -1.93
N ALA A 207 -10.70 28.23 -0.66
CA ALA A 207 -11.90 27.79 0.03
C ALA A 207 -11.80 28.14 1.51
N TYR A 208 -12.96 28.36 2.13
CA TYR A 208 -13.05 28.39 3.58
C TYR A 208 -13.33 26.98 4.10
N VAL A 209 -12.64 26.60 5.16
CA VAL A 209 -12.83 25.34 5.87
C VAL A 209 -13.17 25.66 7.33
N ILE A 210 -14.18 25.00 7.87
CA ILE A 210 -14.49 25.01 9.30
C ILE A 210 -14.20 23.58 9.78
N PRO A 211 -13.02 23.33 10.38
CA PRO A 211 -12.63 21.98 10.75
C PRO A 211 -13.38 21.52 12.00
N THR A 212 -13.81 20.27 12.02
CA THR A 212 -14.34 19.61 13.22
C THR A 212 -13.23 18.92 14.01
N HIS A 213 -12.12 18.61 13.35
CA HIS A 213 -10.90 18.12 13.97
C HIS A 213 -9.68 18.69 13.23
N VAL A 214 -8.63 18.96 13.99
CA VAL A 214 -7.36 19.50 13.50
C VAL A 214 -6.24 18.60 14.04
N GLU A 215 -5.39 18.11 13.14
CA GLU A 215 -4.25 17.27 13.49
C GLU A 215 -2.94 17.95 13.05
N ALA A 216 -2.02 18.15 13.99
CA ALA A 216 -0.66 18.59 13.67
C ALA A 216 0.16 17.41 13.10
N LEU A 217 0.68 17.56 11.87
CA LEU A 217 1.37 16.48 11.16
C LEU A 217 2.86 16.39 11.50
N TYR A 218 3.51 17.51 11.82
CA TYR A 218 4.91 17.53 12.22
C TYR A 218 5.06 17.20 13.70
N LYS A 219 5.92 16.21 13.98
CA LYS A 219 6.29 15.80 15.34
C LYS A 219 7.80 15.80 15.46
N VAL A 220 8.32 16.38 16.53
CA VAL A 220 9.76 16.45 16.81
C VAL A 220 10.22 15.12 17.41
N TYR A 221 10.92 14.29 16.62
CA TYR A 221 11.55 13.05 17.09
C TYR A 221 13.02 13.21 17.48
N TRP A 222 13.67 14.27 17.00
CA TRP A 222 15.08 14.53 17.20
C TRP A 222 15.30 16.01 17.50
N ALA A 223 15.89 16.30 18.66
CA ALA A 223 16.29 17.64 19.07
C ALA A 223 17.56 17.55 19.92
N ASP A 224 18.46 18.53 19.79
CA ASP A 224 19.69 18.63 20.59
C ASP A 224 20.54 17.34 20.60
N GLY A 225 20.65 16.69 19.45
CA GLY A 225 21.47 15.48 19.27
C GLY A 225 20.91 14.20 19.92
N ARG A 226 19.65 14.21 20.37
CA ARG A 226 18.99 13.07 21.00
C ARG A 226 17.59 12.83 20.46
N VAL A 227 17.16 11.57 20.56
CA VAL A 227 15.77 11.18 20.32
C VAL A 227 14.91 11.70 21.47
N THR A 228 13.87 12.47 21.14
CA THR A 228 13.02 13.16 22.13
C THR A 228 11.83 12.34 22.60
N GLN A 229 11.42 11.34 21.81
CA GLN A 229 10.25 10.51 22.08
C GLN A 229 10.47 9.08 21.53
N ALA A 230 9.77 8.11 22.10
CA ALA A 230 9.84 6.73 21.64
C ALA A 230 9.40 6.61 20.18
N MET A 231 10.12 5.80 19.41
CA MET A 231 9.72 5.46 18.05
C MET A 231 8.54 4.50 18.11
N PRO A 232 7.50 4.68 17.27
CA PRO A 232 6.37 3.76 17.25
C PRO A 232 6.82 2.38 16.74
N SER A 233 6.24 1.35 17.31
CA SER A 233 6.38 -0.04 16.88
C SER A 233 5.76 -0.26 15.49
N LEU A 234 6.13 -1.37 14.84
CA LEU A 234 5.57 -1.71 13.53
C LEU A 234 4.05 -1.90 13.57
N ASP A 235 3.51 -2.44 14.67
CA ASP A 235 2.08 -2.64 14.83
C ASP A 235 1.34 -1.31 15.00
N GLU A 236 1.87 -0.38 15.79
CA GLU A 236 1.32 0.97 15.92
C GLU A 236 1.37 1.74 14.60
N VAL A 237 2.47 1.61 13.84
CA VAL A 237 2.58 2.22 12.51
C VAL A 237 1.54 1.63 11.56
N ARG A 238 1.36 0.30 11.57
CA ARG A 238 0.36 -0.40 10.75
C ARG A 238 -1.06 0.04 11.10
N GLU A 239 -1.40 0.06 12.38
CA GLU A 239 -2.72 0.48 12.86
C GLU A 239 -3.00 1.94 12.47
N ARG A 240 -2.02 2.83 12.67
CA ARG A 240 -2.14 4.23 12.26
C ARG A 240 -2.42 4.37 10.78
N VAL A 241 -1.69 3.66 9.91
CA VAL A 241 -1.93 3.70 8.45
C VAL A 241 -3.34 3.20 8.12
N GLN A 242 -3.77 2.08 8.71
CA GLN A 242 -5.13 1.55 8.49
C GLN A 242 -6.22 2.54 8.92
N ASN A 243 -6.03 3.20 10.06
CA ASN A 243 -6.97 4.21 10.55
C ASN A 243 -6.95 5.47 9.66
N SER A 244 -5.78 5.96 9.23
CA SER A 244 -5.67 7.08 8.28
C SER A 244 -6.30 6.78 6.92
N LEU A 245 -6.21 5.55 6.41
CA LEU A 245 -6.87 5.17 5.15
C LEU A 245 -8.40 5.20 5.25
N LYS A 246 -8.97 4.99 6.45
CA LYS A 246 -10.42 5.10 6.69
C LYS A 246 -10.88 6.55 6.69
N THR A 247 -10.03 7.50 7.11
CA THR A 247 -10.38 8.92 7.11
C THR A 247 -10.30 9.57 5.73
N LEU A 248 -9.65 8.92 4.75
CA LEU A 248 -9.67 9.40 3.37
C LEU A 248 -10.99 9.04 2.67
N ARG A 249 -11.56 10.02 1.96
CA ARG A 249 -12.72 9.84 1.09
C ARG A 249 -12.42 8.84 -0.03
N GLN A 250 -13.45 8.16 -0.52
CA GLN A 250 -13.29 7.08 -1.51
C GLN A 250 -12.73 7.56 -2.85
N ASP A 251 -13.00 8.82 -3.23
CA ASP A 251 -12.52 9.42 -4.47
C ASP A 251 -10.99 9.63 -4.51
N HIS A 252 -10.35 9.75 -3.35
CA HIS A 252 -8.89 9.79 -3.23
C HIS A 252 -8.24 8.40 -3.28
N LYS A 253 -8.99 7.33 -2.96
CA LYS A 253 -8.47 5.97 -2.82
C LYS A 253 -8.63 5.12 -4.09
N ARG A 254 -9.43 5.57 -5.05
CA ARG A 254 -9.64 4.83 -6.30
C ARG A 254 -8.33 4.74 -7.10
N THR A 255 -8.10 3.57 -7.69
CA THR A 255 -6.93 3.32 -8.55
C THR A 255 -6.95 4.18 -9.81
N LEU A 256 -8.11 4.28 -10.47
CA LEU A 256 -8.25 4.96 -11.75
C LEU A 256 -8.63 6.43 -11.54
N ASN A 257 -7.78 7.33 -12.02
CA ASN A 257 -7.99 8.78 -12.00
C ASN A 257 -8.38 9.33 -10.61
N PRO A 258 -7.63 9.06 -9.52
CA PRO A 258 -7.98 9.55 -8.18
C PRO A 258 -8.14 11.07 -8.15
N THR A 259 -9.08 11.58 -7.36
CA THR A 259 -9.18 13.01 -7.11
C THR A 259 -7.91 13.47 -6.40
N PRO A 260 -7.20 14.50 -6.87
CA PRO A 260 -6.02 15.01 -6.17
C PRO A 260 -6.36 15.46 -4.76
N TYR A 261 -5.57 15.03 -3.78
CA TYR A 261 -5.70 15.50 -2.41
C TYR A 261 -5.25 16.96 -2.32
N LYS A 262 -5.97 17.78 -1.56
CA LYS A 262 -5.72 19.22 -1.50
C LYS A 262 -4.61 19.51 -0.50
N VAL A 263 -3.64 20.29 -0.94
CA VAL A 263 -2.62 20.92 -0.10
C VAL A 263 -2.71 22.42 -0.31
N ALA A 264 -2.94 23.16 0.78
CA ALA A 264 -3.11 24.60 0.76
C ALA A 264 -2.10 25.29 1.68
N VAL A 265 -2.00 26.61 1.52
CA VAL A 265 -1.27 27.51 2.40
C VAL A 265 -2.27 28.43 3.11
N SER A 266 -1.90 28.91 4.30
CA SER A 266 -2.62 29.99 4.98
C SER A 266 -2.55 31.29 4.20
N ASP A 267 -3.40 32.24 4.56
CA ASP A 267 -3.40 33.57 3.95
C ASP A 267 -2.07 34.31 4.18
N ASN A 268 -1.52 34.24 5.40
CA ASN A 268 -0.23 34.86 5.71
C ASN A 268 0.90 34.21 4.92
N LEU A 269 0.95 32.88 4.83
CA LEU A 269 1.97 32.18 4.07
C LEU A 269 1.83 32.46 2.57
N TYR A 270 0.61 32.55 2.04
CA TYR A 270 0.34 32.93 0.65
C TYR A 270 0.92 34.31 0.32
N ASN A 271 0.58 35.33 1.12
CA ASN A 271 1.07 36.70 0.89
C ASN A 271 2.60 36.75 1.03
N PHE A 272 3.15 36.06 2.03
CA PHE A 272 4.59 35.96 2.23
C PHE A 272 5.34 35.33 1.05
N ILE A 273 4.79 34.26 0.45
CA ILE A 273 5.36 33.66 -0.76
C ILE A 273 5.36 34.68 -1.91
N HIS A 274 4.25 35.38 -2.10
CA HIS A 274 4.07 36.33 -3.20
C HIS A 274 5.01 37.53 -3.07
N ASP A 275 5.11 38.12 -1.88
CA ASP A 275 6.00 39.25 -1.59
C ASP A 275 7.46 38.87 -1.85
N LEU A 276 7.88 37.70 -1.36
CA LEU A 276 9.24 37.24 -1.50
C LEU A 276 9.56 36.82 -2.94
N TRP A 277 8.57 36.31 -3.68
CA TRP A 277 8.68 36.07 -5.11
C TRP A 277 8.89 37.38 -5.88
N LEU A 278 8.05 38.40 -5.65
CA LEU A 278 8.16 39.71 -6.33
C LEU A 278 9.50 40.40 -6.08
N GLN A 279 10.04 40.28 -4.86
CA GLN A 279 11.34 40.86 -4.50
C GLN A 279 12.53 40.20 -5.22
N ASN A 280 12.40 38.93 -5.63
CA ASN A 280 13.49 38.15 -6.22
C ASN A 280 13.29 37.86 -7.71
N ALA A 281 12.09 38.09 -8.24
CA ALA A 281 11.78 37.86 -9.64
C ALA A 281 12.62 38.81 -10.51
N PRO A 282 13.28 38.30 -11.57
CA PRO A 282 14.07 39.16 -12.44
C PRO A 282 13.17 40.19 -13.12
N ILE A 283 13.57 41.46 -13.04
CA ILE A 283 12.91 42.54 -13.77
C ILE A 283 13.50 42.55 -15.17
N GLY A 284 12.64 42.30 -16.17
CA GLY A 284 13.04 42.43 -17.57
C GLY A 284 13.10 43.91 -17.96
N GLU A 285 14.21 44.34 -18.53
CA GLU A 285 14.29 45.62 -19.24
C GLU A 285 13.83 45.41 -20.68
N LEU A 286 12.81 46.14 -21.11
CA LEU A 286 12.36 46.17 -22.50
C LEU A 286 13.07 47.37 -23.18
N SER A 287 14.02 47.08 -24.05
CA SER A 287 14.69 48.05 -24.94
C SER A 287 14.02 48.12 -26.30
#